data_AF-A0A955IQP2-F1
#
_entry.id   AF-A0A955IQP2-F1
#
_cell.length_a   1.000
_cell.length_b   1.000
_cell.length_c   1.000
_cell.angle_alpha   90.00
_cell.angle_beta   90.00
_cell.angle_gamma   90.00
#
_symmetry.space_group_name_H-M   'P 1'
#
loop_
_entity.id
_entity.type
_entity.pdbx_description
1 polymer ?
#
loop_
_entity_poly.entity_id
_entity_poly.type
_entity_poly.pdbx_seq_one_letter_code
_entity_poly.pdbx_strand_id
1 'polypeptide(L)'
;MTTVPIEEQSIGDFLAALAAKAPTPGGGAVAGITAATACALAEMVLAYSVDRKSLAEMRDRNLASRETCAAARKDALQLADADAVAYAALNALWKLDENDPVRQAKWDDAVDGAIAVPRDVMALCERMAEELDDL
;
A
#
# COMPACT_ATOMS: atom_id res chain seq x y z
N MET A 1 -21.04 -3.15 -5.90
CA MET A 1 -20.09 -2.85 -6.99
C MET A 1 -18.73 -3.27 -6.48
N THR A 2 -18.15 -4.34 -7.02
CA THR A 2 -16.76 -4.70 -6.78
C THR A 2 -15.91 -3.69 -7.55
N THR A 3 -15.19 -2.84 -6.83
CA THR A 3 -14.20 -1.94 -7.40
C THR A 3 -13.04 -2.78 -7.95
N VAL A 4 -12.56 -2.45 -9.15
CA VAL A 4 -11.36 -3.05 -9.73
C VAL A 4 -10.18 -2.77 -8.77
N PRO A 5 -9.40 -3.79 -8.36
CA PRO A 5 -8.21 -3.60 -7.53
C PRO A 5 -7.29 -2.52 -8.11
N ILE A 6 -6.66 -1.72 -7.26
CA ILE A 6 -5.77 -0.63 -7.71
C ILE A 6 -4.66 -1.16 -8.62
N GLU A 7 -4.14 -2.36 -8.35
CA GLU A 7 -3.08 -2.98 -9.16
C GLU A 7 -3.49 -3.29 -10.61
N GLU A 8 -4.78 -3.43 -10.89
CA GLU A 8 -5.32 -3.74 -12.22
C GLU A 8 -5.72 -2.48 -13.00
N GLN A 9 -5.69 -1.30 -12.36
CA GLN A 9 -6.06 -0.04 -13.00
C GLN A 9 -4.91 0.51 -13.83
N SER A 10 -5.25 1.19 -14.94
CA SER A 10 -4.25 2.04 -15.59
C SER A 10 -3.90 3.22 -14.67
N ILE A 11 -2.66 3.71 -14.75
CA ILE A 11 -2.24 4.92 -14.01
C ILE A 11 -3.19 6.09 -14.31
N GLY A 12 -3.66 6.21 -15.56
CA GLY A 12 -4.62 7.23 -15.95
C GLY A 12 -5.96 7.11 -15.24
N ASP A 13 -6.51 5.91 -15.13
CA ASP A 13 -7.79 5.66 -14.46
C ASP A 13 -7.68 5.92 -12.95
N PHE A 14 -6.61 5.44 -12.33
CA PHE A 14 -6.34 5.69 -10.90
C PHE A 14 -6.26 7.20 -10.61
N LEU A 15 -5.50 7.95 -11.40
CA LEU A 15 -5.35 9.39 -11.23
C LEU A 15 -6.66 10.16 -11.50
N ALA A 16 -7.44 9.73 -12.48
CA ALA A 16 -8.75 10.32 -12.75
C ALA A 16 -9.72 10.08 -11.58
N ALA A 17 -9.71 8.88 -10.98
CA ALA A 17 -10.50 8.57 -9.80
C ALA A 17 -10.07 9.38 -8.57
N LEU A 18 -8.76 9.50 -8.33
CA LEU A 18 -8.19 10.31 -7.25
C LEU A 18 -8.55 11.80 -7.38
N ALA A 19 -8.59 12.34 -8.60
CA ALA A 19 -8.94 13.73 -8.87
C ALA A 19 -10.45 14.00 -8.81
N ALA A 20 -11.28 12.95 -8.82
CA ALA A 20 -12.73 13.10 -8.82
C ALA A 20 -13.25 13.56 -7.46
N LYS A 21 -14.48 14.11 -7.45
CA LYS A 21 -15.23 14.37 -6.21
C LYS A 21 -15.79 13.06 -5.65
N ALA A 22 -14.90 12.17 -5.23
CA ALA A 22 -15.20 10.85 -4.70
C ALA A 22 -14.48 10.64 -3.35
N PRO A 23 -15.05 9.84 -2.44
CA PRO A 23 -14.43 9.54 -1.14
C PRO A 23 -13.18 8.65 -1.25
N THR A 24 -13.05 7.85 -2.31
CA THR A 24 -11.94 6.92 -2.54
C THR A 24 -11.59 6.88 -4.04
N PRO A 25 -10.32 6.61 -4.41
CA PRO A 25 -9.15 6.40 -3.54
C PRO A 25 -8.68 7.68 -2.82
N GLY A 26 -8.10 7.52 -1.62
CA GLY A 26 -7.66 8.62 -0.76
C GLY A 26 -6.15 8.67 -0.54
N GLY A 27 -5.71 9.44 0.45
CA GLY A 27 -4.29 9.63 0.77
C GLY A 27 -3.56 8.35 1.22
N GLY A 28 -4.24 7.45 1.94
CA GLY A 28 -3.66 6.17 2.34
C GLY A 28 -3.41 5.24 1.15
N ALA A 29 -4.36 5.18 0.21
CA ALA A 29 -4.18 4.49 -1.07
C ALA A 29 -2.97 5.03 -1.85
N VAL A 30 -2.81 6.36 -1.91
CA VAL A 30 -1.64 7.00 -2.53
C VAL A 30 -0.34 6.63 -1.80
N ALA A 31 -0.34 6.58 -0.47
CA ALA A 31 0.82 6.17 0.31
C ALA A 31 1.23 4.72 0.00
N GLY A 32 0.26 3.79 -0.09
CA GLY A 32 0.49 2.41 -0.50
C GLY A 32 1.09 2.31 -1.92
N ILE A 33 0.54 3.02 -2.90
CA ILE A 33 1.10 3.06 -4.26
C ILE A 33 2.51 3.65 -4.29
N THR A 34 2.76 4.68 -3.48
CA THR A 34 4.09 5.30 -3.38
C THR A 34 5.10 4.30 -2.82
N ALA A 35 4.75 3.56 -1.77
CA ALA A 35 5.58 2.50 -1.21
C ALA A 35 5.81 1.37 -2.23
N ALA A 36 4.77 0.95 -2.97
CA ALA A 36 4.88 -0.05 -4.03
C ALA A 36 5.84 0.41 -5.14
N THR A 37 5.78 1.69 -5.52
CA THR A 37 6.67 2.29 -6.52
C THR A 37 8.11 2.30 -6.03
N ALA A 38 8.34 2.65 -4.76
CA ALA A 38 9.68 2.60 -4.15
C ALA A 38 10.25 1.16 -4.14
N CYS A 39 9.45 0.17 -3.76
CA CYS A 39 9.86 -1.24 -3.80
C CYS A 39 10.19 -1.70 -5.24
N ALA A 40 9.39 -1.28 -6.24
CA ALA A 40 9.66 -1.60 -7.64
C ALA A 40 10.99 -0.99 -8.13
N LEU A 41 11.33 0.22 -7.68
CA LEU A 41 12.61 0.85 -7.99
C LEU A 41 13.78 0.09 -7.32
N ALA A 42 13.62 -0.35 -6.08
CA ALA A 42 14.61 -1.17 -5.39
C ALA A 42 14.84 -2.51 -6.12
N GLU A 43 13.77 -3.19 -6.56
CA GLU A 43 13.87 -4.40 -7.40
C GLU A 43 14.68 -4.16 -8.67
N MET A 44 14.45 -3.02 -9.34
CA MET A 44 15.18 -2.64 -10.55
C MET A 44 16.67 -2.48 -10.26
N VAL A 45 17.04 -1.75 -9.20
CA VAL A 45 18.44 -1.57 -8.79
C VAL A 45 19.10 -2.91 -8.50
N LEU A 46 18.44 -3.77 -7.72
CA LEU A 46 18.93 -5.10 -7.38
C LEU A 46 19.09 -6.01 -8.60
N ALA A 47 18.17 -5.93 -9.57
CA ALA A 47 18.28 -6.65 -10.83
C ALA A 47 19.55 -6.29 -11.60
N TYR A 48 19.92 -5.00 -11.64
CA TYR A 48 21.20 -4.59 -12.22
C TYR A 48 22.41 -4.99 -11.36
N SER A 49 22.25 -5.10 -10.04
CA SER A 49 23.34 -5.47 -9.13
C SER A 49 23.70 -6.96 -9.19
N VAL A 50 22.72 -7.85 -9.35
CA VAL A 50 22.92 -9.31 -9.42
C VAL A 50 23.86 -9.72 -10.57
N ASP A 51 23.82 -9.01 -11.69
CA ASP A 51 24.63 -9.32 -12.89
C ASP A 51 25.97 -8.58 -12.92
N ARG A 52 26.28 -7.73 -11.93
CA ARG A 52 27.56 -7.02 -11.84
C ARG A 52 28.66 -7.93 -11.31
N LYS A 53 29.70 -8.15 -12.11
CA LYS A 53 30.90 -8.91 -11.71
C LYS A 53 31.57 -8.36 -10.45
N SER A 54 31.55 -7.04 -10.24
CA SER A 54 32.11 -6.40 -9.04
C SER A 54 31.33 -6.70 -7.76
N LEU A 55 30.10 -7.22 -7.87
CA LEU A 55 29.22 -7.55 -6.75
C LEU A 55 28.95 -9.06 -6.65
N ALA A 56 29.80 -9.89 -7.26
CA ALA A 56 29.59 -11.34 -7.32
C ALA A 56 29.46 -11.98 -5.93
N GLU A 57 30.19 -11.49 -4.93
CA GLU A 57 30.11 -11.95 -3.54
C GLU A 57 28.77 -11.59 -2.87
N MET A 58 28.06 -10.58 -3.38
CA MET A 58 26.75 -10.16 -2.86
C MET A 58 25.57 -10.70 -3.68
N ARG A 59 25.82 -11.59 -4.66
CA ARG A 59 24.78 -12.06 -5.60
C ARG A 59 23.59 -12.67 -4.89
N ASP A 60 23.82 -13.58 -3.96
CA ASP A 60 22.75 -14.31 -3.26
C ASP A 60 21.96 -13.38 -2.33
N ARG A 61 22.66 -12.46 -1.65
CA ARG A 61 22.02 -11.40 -0.85
C ARG A 61 21.12 -10.52 -1.72
N ASN A 62 21.65 -10.03 -2.84
CA ASN A 62 20.90 -9.17 -3.76
C ASN A 62 19.67 -9.88 -4.36
N LEU A 63 19.76 -11.19 -4.61
CA LEU A 63 18.62 -11.99 -5.03
C LEU A 63 17.56 -12.07 -3.92
N ALA A 64 17.96 -12.37 -2.69
CA ALA A 64 17.05 -12.43 -1.55
C ALA A 64 16.36 -11.08 -1.29
N SER A 65 17.11 -9.98 -1.25
CA SER A 65 16.55 -8.63 -1.08
C SER A 65 15.61 -8.26 -2.22
N ARG A 66 15.86 -8.73 -3.44
CA ARG A 66 14.97 -8.48 -4.59
C ARG A 66 13.65 -9.21 -4.44
N GLU A 67 13.67 -10.44 -3.91
CA GLU A 67 12.45 -11.18 -3.57
C GLU A 67 11.67 -10.49 -2.45
N THR A 68 12.36 -9.99 -1.41
CA THR A 68 11.76 -9.18 -0.34
C THR A 68 11.08 -7.93 -0.90
N CYS A 69 11.75 -7.17 -1.78
CA CYS A 69 11.16 -6.00 -2.43
C CYS A 69 9.94 -6.36 -3.28
N ALA A 70 9.99 -7.48 -4.02
CA ALA A 70 8.88 -7.93 -4.85
C ALA A 70 7.64 -8.33 -4.02
N ALA A 71 7.85 -8.92 -2.84
CA ALA A 71 6.78 -9.20 -1.88
C ALA A 71 6.22 -7.91 -1.29
N ALA A 72 7.08 -7.01 -0.81
CA ALA A 72 6.66 -5.73 -0.24
C ALA A 72 5.91 -4.84 -1.23
N ARG A 73 6.27 -4.87 -2.53
CA ARG A 73 5.50 -4.18 -3.58
C ARG A 73 4.05 -4.68 -3.64
N LYS A 74 3.84 -6.00 -3.56
CA LYS A 74 2.48 -6.59 -3.58
C LYS A 74 1.72 -6.24 -2.32
N ASP A 75 2.35 -6.37 -1.16
CA ASP A 75 1.75 -5.99 0.13
C ASP A 75 1.32 -4.52 0.13
N ALA A 76 2.16 -3.62 -0.40
CA ALA A 76 1.86 -2.19 -0.48
C ALA A 76 0.67 -1.87 -1.41
N LEU A 77 0.51 -2.62 -2.52
CA LEU A 77 -0.67 -2.51 -3.38
C LEU A 77 -1.94 -3.01 -2.68
N GLN A 78 -1.85 -4.12 -1.93
CA GLN A 78 -2.96 -4.63 -1.13
C GLN A 78 -3.36 -3.64 -0.02
N LEU A 79 -2.39 -2.99 0.63
CA LEU A 79 -2.65 -1.93 1.60
C LEU A 79 -3.32 -0.71 0.96
N ALA A 80 -3.02 -0.39 -0.30
CA ALA A 80 -3.71 0.68 -1.01
C ALA A 80 -5.20 0.36 -1.23
N ASP A 81 -5.53 -0.88 -1.58
CA ASP A 81 -6.92 -1.34 -1.67
C ASP A 81 -7.59 -1.39 -0.29
N ALA A 82 -6.85 -1.84 0.74
CA ALA A 82 -7.35 -1.89 2.12
C ALA A 82 -7.75 -0.50 2.64
N ASP A 83 -7.03 0.56 2.29
CA ASP A 83 -7.37 1.94 2.64
C ASP A 83 -8.74 2.32 2.05
N ALA A 84 -8.96 2.03 0.77
CA ALA A 84 -10.22 2.31 0.10
C ALA A 84 -11.39 1.55 0.74
N VAL A 85 -11.18 0.30 1.15
CA VAL A 85 -12.19 -0.52 1.84
C VAL A 85 -12.49 0.00 3.24
N ALA A 86 -11.45 0.25 4.05
CA ALA A 86 -11.59 0.74 5.42
C ALA A 86 -12.28 2.12 5.45
N TYR A 87 -11.87 3.02 4.56
CA TYR A 87 -12.49 4.34 4.44
C TYR A 87 -13.95 4.23 3.98
N ALA A 88 -14.27 3.36 3.03
CA ALA A 88 -15.65 3.14 2.59
C ALA A 88 -16.55 2.66 3.74
N ALA A 89 -16.03 1.78 4.61
CA ALA A 89 -16.74 1.30 5.80
C ALA A 89 -17.01 2.44 6.79
N LEU A 90 -15.99 3.23 7.14
CA LEU A 90 -16.13 4.37 8.04
C LEU A 90 -17.07 5.44 7.47
N ASN A 91 -16.93 5.76 6.18
CA ASN A 91 -17.78 6.73 5.49
C ASN A 91 -19.24 6.28 5.41
N ALA A 92 -19.53 4.98 5.36
CA ALA A 92 -20.89 4.47 5.44
C ALA A 92 -21.51 4.75 6.81
N LEU A 93 -20.73 4.64 7.90
CA LEU A 93 -21.19 4.96 9.25
C LEU A 93 -21.40 6.47 9.47
N TRP A 94 -20.57 7.33 8.88
CA TRP A 94 -20.75 8.79 8.95
C TRP A 94 -22.07 9.28 8.34
N LYS A 95 -22.67 8.51 7.43
CA LYS A 95 -23.96 8.84 6.81
C LYS A 95 -25.16 8.51 7.70
N LEU A 96 -24.96 7.75 8.77
CA LEU A 96 -26.00 7.42 9.75
C LEU A 96 -26.06 8.49 10.84
N ASP A 97 -27.23 8.63 11.45
CA ASP A 97 -27.41 9.46 12.65
C ASP A 97 -26.47 9.00 13.77
N GLU A 98 -26.02 9.93 14.61
CA GLU A 98 -25.07 9.63 15.70
C GLU A 98 -25.64 8.65 16.73
N ASN A 99 -26.97 8.64 16.90
CA ASN A 99 -27.69 7.73 17.78
C ASN A 99 -28.16 6.44 17.07
N ASP A 100 -27.78 6.22 15.81
CA ASP A 100 -28.12 5.00 15.10
C ASP A 100 -27.41 3.79 15.77
N PRO A 101 -28.13 2.73 16.16
CA PRO A 101 -27.54 1.57 16.83
C PRO A 101 -26.44 0.86 16.01
N VAL A 102 -26.55 0.85 14.67
CA VAL A 102 -25.54 0.25 13.79
C VAL A 102 -24.27 1.10 13.80
N ARG A 103 -24.42 2.43 13.78
CA ARG A 103 -23.27 3.34 13.90
C ARG A 103 -22.56 3.11 15.22
N GLN A 104 -23.28 3.15 16.34
CA GLN A 104 -22.69 2.97 17.67
C GLN A 104 -22.00 1.61 17.82
N ALA A 105 -22.61 0.54 17.32
CA ALA A 105 -22.06 -0.81 17.45
C ALA A 105 -20.81 -1.08 16.60
N LYS A 106 -20.60 -0.34 15.49
CA LYS A 106 -19.52 -0.60 14.54
C LYS A 106 -18.46 0.51 14.47
N TRP A 107 -18.67 1.60 15.21
CA TRP A 107 -17.84 2.79 15.09
C TRP A 107 -16.38 2.52 15.41
N ASP A 108 -16.11 1.93 16.56
CA ASP A 108 -14.74 1.71 17.05
C ASP A 108 -13.97 0.80 16.09
N ASP A 109 -14.56 -0.34 15.68
CA ASP A 109 -13.95 -1.25 14.70
C ASP A 109 -13.64 -0.55 13.35
N ALA A 110 -14.54 0.32 12.87
CA ALA A 110 -14.34 1.03 11.61
C ALA A 110 -13.25 2.11 11.72
N VAL A 111 -13.17 2.79 12.85
CA VAL A 111 -12.11 3.78 13.14
C VAL A 111 -10.76 3.07 13.27
N ASP A 112 -10.70 1.97 14.02
CA ASP A 112 -9.49 1.17 14.19
C ASP A 112 -9.02 0.60 12.85
N GLY A 113 -9.93 0.09 12.03
CA GLY A 113 -9.62 -0.37 10.68
C GLY A 113 -9.04 0.74 9.78
N ALA A 114 -9.62 1.94 9.82
CA ALA A 114 -9.12 3.08 9.05
C ALA A 114 -7.75 3.58 9.54
N ILE A 115 -7.44 3.42 10.82
CA ILE A 115 -6.13 3.77 11.41
C ILE A 115 -5.08 2.69 11.16
N ALA A 116 -5.48 1.42 11.13
CA ALA A 116 -4.57 0.30 10.96
C ALA A 116 -3.83 0.36 9.61
N VAL A 117 -4.53 0.63 8.51
CA VAL A 117 -3.94 0.64 7.16
C VAL A 117 -2.75 1.61 7.03
N PRO A 118 -2.84 2.91 7.39
CA PRO A 118 -1.69 3.80 7.31
C PRO A 118 -0.56 3.38 8.26
N ARG A 119 -0.85 2.73 9.40
CA ARG A 119 0.19 2.16 10.27
C ARG A 119 0.93 1.00 9.60
N ASP A 120 0.21 0.13 8.91
CA ASP A 120 0.80 -0.99 8.19
C ASP A 120 1.65 -0.49 7.01
N VAL A 121 1.23 0.58 6.33
CA VAL A 121 2.06 1.24 5.30
C VAL A 121 3.35 1.81 5.90
N MET A 122 3.28 2.47 7.07
CA MET A 122 4.48 2.98 7.75
C MET A 122 5.43 1.86 8.16
N ALA A 123 4.91 0.78 8.76
CA ALA A 123 5.70 -0.38 9.16
C ALA A 123 6.35 -1.09 7.97
N LEU A 124 5.64 -1.18 6.84
CA LEU A 124 6.22 -1.69 5.60
C LEU A 124 7.36 -0.80 5.12
N CYS A 125 7.18 0.53 5.13
CA CYS A 125 8.24 1.46 4.72
C CYS A 125 9.47 1.39 5.62
N GLU A 126 9.29 1.27 6.94
CA GLU A 126 10.38 1.11 7.91
C GLU A 126 11.18 -0.17 7.65
N ARG A 127 10.50 -1.31 7.54
CA ARG A 127 11.15 -2.59 7.19
C ARG A 127 11.92 -2.52 5.87
N MET A 128 11.35 -1.85 4.87
CA MET A 128 12.02 -1.72 3.57
C MET A 128 13.21 -0.77 3.61
N ALA A 129 13.18 0.28 4.45
CA ALA A 129 14.36 1.11 4.67
C ALA A 129 15.49 0.28 5.30
N GLU A 130 15.19 -0.53 6.32
CA GLU A 130 16.16 -1.41 6.98
C GLU A 130 16.75 -2.46 6.02
N GLU A 131 15.91 -3.10 5.20
CA GLU A 131 16.37 -4.08 4.19
C GLU A 131 17.34 -3.46 3.17
N LEU A 132 17.12 -2.19 2.81
CA LEU A 132 17.85 -1.51 1.74
C LEU A 132 19.06 -0.71 2.23
N ASP A 133 19.14 -0.33 3.51
CA ASP A 133 20.28 0.38 4.12
C ASP A 133 21.60 -0.41 4.02
N ASP A 134 21.46 -1.70 3.77
CA ASP A 134 22.45 -2.72 3.97
C ASP A 134 22.96 -3.30 2.62
N LEU A 135 22.48 -2.72 1.50
CA LEU A 135 22.83 -3.03 0.10
C LEU A 135 24.00 -2.19 -0.44
#